data_AF-A0A699X804-F1
#
_entry.id   AF-A0A699X804-F1
#
_cell.length_a   1.000
_cell.length_b   1.000
_cell.length_c   1.000
_cell.angle_alpha   90.00
_cell.angle_beta   90.00
_cell.angle_gamma   90.00
#
_symmetry.space_group_name_H-M   'P 1'
#
loop_
_entity.id
_entity.type
_entity.pdbx_description
1 polymer ?
#
loop_
_entity_poly.entity_id
_entity_poly.type
_entity_poly.pdbx_seq_one_letter_code
_entity_poly.pdbx_strand_id
1 'polypeptide(L)' 'ITTSGEAPIPPPTIPSIILENLPTFISAFRFEERLRLLETSFYEYRQTNQFADDVSTIPDIVHQYMDQQMKEAVQEAV' A
#
# COMPACT_ATOMS: atom_id res chain seq x y z
N ILE A 1 -23.74 6.72 35.49
CA ILE A 1 -23.68 6.35 34.05
C ILE A 1 -23.70 4.83 34.01
N THR A 2 -24.87 4.25 33.82
CA THR A 2 -25.10 2.80 33.88
C THR A 2 -24.72 2.22 32.51
N THR A 3 -23.58 1.54 32.43
CA THR A 3 -23.25 0.68 31.29
C THR A 3 -24.14 -0.56 31.42
N SER A 4 -25.11 -0.69 30.53
CA SER A 4 -25.92 -1.90 30.38
C SER A 4 -24.98 -3.06 30.05
N GLY A 5 -25.03 -4.14 30.82
CA GLY A 5 -24.19 -5.34 30.67
C GLY A 5 -24.57 -6.18 29.45
N GLU A 6 -24.51 -5.60 28.26
CA GLU A 6 -24.66 -6.31 27.00
C GLU A 6 -23.40 -7.17 26.77
N ALA A 7 -23.59 -8.47 26.52
CA ALA A 7 -22.49 -9.37 26.24
C ALA A 7 -21.78 -8.93 24.93
N PRO A 8 -20.44 -9.03 24.85
CA PRO A 8 -19.72 -8.73 23.62
C PRO A 8 -20.28 -9.55 22.46
N ILE A 9 -20.59 -8.88 21.34
CA ILE A 9 -21.11 -9.53 20.14
C ILE A 9 -20.02 -10.48 19.62
N PRO A 10 -20.32 -11.78 19.39
CA PRO A 10 -19.32 -12.70 18.86
C PRO A 10 -18.86 -12.23 17.47
N PRO A 11 -17.57 -12.45 17.11
CA PRO A 11 -17.08 -12.12 15.79
C PRO A 11 -17.94 -12.77 14.70
N PRO A 12 -18.18 -12.08 13.56
CA PRO A 12 -18.92 -12.68 12.47
C PRO A 12 -18.23 -13.97 12.02
N THR A 13 -18.96 -15.08 12.09
CA THR A 13 -18.46 -16.38 11.65
C THR A 13 -18.63 -16.47 10.14
N ILE A 14 -17.52 -16.61 9.41
CA ILE A 14 -17.55 -16.83 7.97
C ILE A 14 -18.14 -18.23 7.72
N PRO A 15 -19.26 -18.35 6.98
CA PRO A 15 -19.85 -19.65 6.68
C PRO A 15 -18.89 -20.54 5.90
N SER A 16 -18.82 -21.84 6.24
CA SER A 16 -17.91 -22.81 5.61
C SER A 16 -18.09 -22.91 4.09
N ILE A 17 -19.30 -22.70 3.59
CA ILE A 17 -19.60 -22.66 2.15
C ILE A 17 -18.81 -21.58 1.40
N ILE A 18 -18.45 -20.47 2.07
CA ILE A 18 -17.62 -19.43 1.46
C ILE A 18 -16.16 -19.90 1.35
N LEU A 19 -15.65 -20.58 2.38
CA LEU A 19 -14.28 -21.12 2.39
C LEU A 19 -14.13 -22.25 1.37
N GLU A 20 -15.13 -23.13 1.24
CA GLU A 20 -15.13 -24.22 0.27
C GLU A 20 -15.19 -23.73 -1.18
N ASN A 21 -15.93 -22.64 -1.44
CA ASN A 21 -16.03 -22.06 -2.78
C ASN A 21 -14.91 -21.07 -3.13
N LEU A 22 -14.08 -20.67 -2.16
CA LEU A 22 -13.03 -19.68 -2.36
C LEU A 22 -12.00 -20.09 -3.44
N PRO A 23 -11.50 -21.35 -3.50
CA PRO A 23 -10.60 -21.75 -4.57
C PRO A 23 -11.26 -21.66 -5.96
N THR A 24 -12.52 -22.09 -6.08
CA THR A 24 -13.30 -22.00 -7.32
C THR A 24 -13.54 -20.56 -7.72
N PHE A 25 -13.82 -19.68 -6.75
CA PHE A 25 -13.95 -18.25 -6.96
C PHE A 25 -12.63 -17.66 -7.51
N ILE A 26 -11.51 -17.85 -6.82
CA ILE A 26 -10.19 -17.36 -7.25
C ILE A 26 -9.86 -17.84 -8.67
N SER A 27 -10.15 -19.11 -8.97
CA SER A 27 -9.94 -19.70 -10.29
C SER A 27 -10.89 -19.14 -11.35
N ALA A 28 -12.19 -18.95 -11.05
CA ALA A 28 -13.18 -18.43 -11.99
C ALA A 28 -12.86 -16.99 -12.43
N PHE A 29 -12.24 -16.22 -11.55
CA PHE A 29 -11.75 -14.87 -11.86
C PHE A 29 -10.38 -14.87 -12.56
N ARG A 30 -9.77 -16.05 -12.82
CA ARG A 30 -8.41 -16.20 -13.36
C ARG A 30 -7.43 -15.27 -12.64
N PHE A 31 -7.57 -15.18 -11.32
CA PHE A 31 -6.93 -14.14 -10.53
C PHE A 31 -5.41 -14.13 -10.71
N GLU A 32 -4.79 -15.32 -10.69
CA GLU A 32 -3.35 -15.48 -10.90
C GLU A 32 -2.88 -14.93 -12.26
N GLU A 33 -3.63 -15.21 -13.32
CA GLU A 33 -3.29 -14.73 -14.66
C GLU A 33 -3.48 -13.22 -14.80
N ARG A 34 -4.56 -12.68 -14.22
CA ARG A 34 -4.78 -11.23 -14.19
C ARG A 34 -3.71 -10.51 -13.38
N LEU A 35 -3.31 -11.08 -12.24
CA LEU A 35 -2.22 -10.55 -11.43
C LEU A 35 -0.91 -10.53 -12.22
N ARG A 36 -0.58 -11.63 -12.91
CA ARG A 36 0.62 -11.69 -13.76
C ARG A 36 0.60 -10.63 -14.87
N LEU A 37 -0.52 -10.46 -15.56
CA LEU A 37 -0.68 -9.43 -16.59
C LEU A 37 -0.54 -8.02 -16.01
N LEU A 38 -1.09 -7.79 -14.83
CA LEU A 38 -0.99 -6.51 -14.15
C LEU A 38 0.47 -6.20 -13.79
N GLU A 39 1.20 -7.16 -13.22
CA GLU A 39 2.63 -7.02 -12.93
C GLU A 39 3.46 -6.72 -14.18
N THR A 40 3.21 -7.43 -15.28
CA THR A 40 3.85 -7.14 -16.58
C THR A 40 3.54 -5.72 -17.06
N SER A 41 2.27 -5.30 -16.98
CA SER A 41 1.88 -3.95 -17.40
C SER A 41 2.55 -2.84 -16.57
N PHE A 42 2.68 -3.04 -15.25
CA PHE A 42 3.41 -2.10 -14.38
C PHE A 42 4.91 -2.08 -14.69
N TYR A 43 5.49 -3.22 -15.04
CA TYR A 43 6.88 -3.29 -15.45
C TYR A 43 7.12 -2.50 -16.74
N GLU A 44 6.33 -2.74 -17.80
CA GLU A 44 6.41 -2.01 -19.06
C GLU A 44 6.16 -0.51 -18.89
N TYR A 45 5.17 -0.15 -18.07
CA TYR A 45 4.88 1.23 -17.74
C TYR A 45 6.10 1.92 -17.10
N ARG A 46 6.73 1.29 -16.10
CA ARG A 46 7.94 1.86 -15.48
C ARG A 46 9.11 1.96 -16.45
N GLN A 47 9.30 0.99 -17.35
CA GLN A 47 10.38 1.00 -18.33
C GLN A 47 10.21 2.06 -19.41
N THR A 48 8.97 2.36 -19.80
CA THR A 48 8.65 3.35 -20.84
C THR A 48 8.38 4.75 -20.28
N ASN A 49 8.20 4.87 -18.97
CA ASN A 49 8.02 6.16 -18.32
C ASN A 49 9.36 6.88 -18.18
N GLN A 50 9.59 7.85 -19.08
CA GLN A 50 10.76 8.71 -19.10
C GLN A 50 11.00 9.48 -17.78
N PHE A 51 9.96 9.66 -16.96
CA PHE A 51 10.02 10.39 -15.70
C PHE A 51 10.12 9.48 -14.47
N ALA A 52 10.15 8.16 -14.64
CA ALA A 52 10.14 7.23 -13.49
C ALA A 52 11.35 7.47 -12.56
N ASP A 53 12.53 7.64 -13.15
CA ASP A 53 13.75 7.92 -12.40
C ASP A 53 13.68 9.29 -11.74
N ASP A 54 13.35 10.35 -12.49
CA ASP A 54 13.22 11.72 -11.97
C ASP A 54 12.25 11.81 -10.79
N VAL A 55 11.05 11.22 -10.93
CA VAL A 55 10.04 11.20 -9.86
C VAL A 55 10.54 10.38 -8.66
N SER A 56 11.30 9.31 -8.88
CA SER A 56 11.87 8.51 -7.79
C SER A 56 12.95 9.25 -7.00
N THR A 57 13.58 10.28 -7.58
CA THR A 57 14.60 11.11 -6.88
C THR A 57 14.01 12.22 -6.02
N ILE A 58 12.72 12.56 -6.17
CA ILE A 58 12.07 13.65 -5.42
C ILE A 58 12.23 13.49 -3.89
N PRO A 59 12.02 12.30 -3.29
CA PRO A 59 12.24 12.11 -1.86
C PRO A 59 13.68 12.42 -1.41
N ASP A 60 14.67 12.05 -2.22
CA ASP A 60 16.08 12.31 -1.91
C ASP A 60 16.40 13.81 -1.95
N ILE A 61 15.84 14.53 -2.92
CA ILE A 61 15.96 15.99 -3.01
C ILE A 61 15.34 16.66 -1.79
N VAL A 62 14.13 16.21 -1.39
CA VAL A 62 13.45 16.73 -0.19
C VAL A 62 14.27 16.46 1.07
N HIS A 63 14.81 15.26 1.22
CA HIS A 63 15.69 14.94 2.37
C HIS A 63 16.92 15.84 2.42
N GLN A 64 17.62 16.02 1.28
CA GLN A 64 18.78 16.92 1.20
C GLN A 64 18.42 18.36 1.56
N TYR A 65 17.27 18.85 1.09
CA TYR A 65 16.79 20.18 1.43
C TYR A 65 16.55 20.32 2.94
N MET A 66 15.86 19.35 3.56
CA MET A 66 15.58 19.39 4.99
C MET A 66 16.86 19.38 5.84
N ASP A 67 17.85 18.57 5.45
CA ASP A 67 19.16 18.54 6.11
C ASP A 67 19.90 19.87 5.99
N GLN A 68 19.83 20.52 4.82
CA GLN A 68 20.43 21.83 4.60
C GLN A 68 19.75 22.90 5.46
N GLN A 69 18.41 22.96 5.45
CA GLN A 69 17.65 23.90 6.26
C GLN A 69 17.93 23.74 7.76
N MET A 70 18.08 22.50 8.24
CA MET A 70 18.41 22.24 9.64
C MET A 70 19.80 22.74 10.01
N LYS A 71 20.80 22.54 9.13
CA LYS A 71 22.16 23.06 9.35
C LYS A 71 22.21 24.58 9.39
N GLU A 72 21.51 25.24 8.47
CA GLU A 72 21.41 26.70 8.43
C GLU A 72 20.74 27.25 9.69
N ALA A 73 19.62 26.67 10.11
CA ALA A 73 18.92 27.06 11.32
C ALA A 73 19.80 26.89 12.59
N VAL A 74 20.62 25.84 12.64
CA VAL A 74 21.59 25.65 13.73
C VAL A 74 22.69 26.72 13.70
N GLN A 75 23.18 27.09 12.52
CA GLN A 75 24.22 28.11 12.38
C GLN A 75 23.71 29.51 12.76
N GLU A 76 22.48 29.88 12.41
CA GLU A 76 21.89 31.17 12.77
C GLU A 76 21.59 31.32 14.26
N ALA A 77 21.42 30.21 14.97
CA ALA A 77 21.12 30.20 16.41
C ALA A 77 22.36 30.34 17.32
N VAL A 78 23.58 30.34 16.77
CA VAL A 78 24.87 30.46 17.48
C VAL A 78 25.43 31.86 17.36
#